data_AF-A0A3N0XVB5-F1
#
_entry.id   AF-A0A3N0XVB5-F1
#
_cell.length_a   1.000
_cell.length_b   1.000
_cell.length_c   1.000
_cell.angle_alpha   90.00
_cell.angle_beta   90.00
_cell.angle_gamma   90.00
#
_symmetry.space_group_name_H-M   'P 1'
#
loop_
_entity.id
_entity.type
_entity.pdbx_description
1 polymer ?
#
loop_
_entity_poly.entity_id
_entity_poly.type
_entity_poly.pdbx_seq_one_letter_code
_entity_poly.pdbx_strand_id
1 'polypeptide(L)'
;MRLRDLGFGYRARFLQQSSQTIVNSHGPDWLHSLRSAPYLQTRDALRTLPGVGLKVADCVCLMSLDKFEALPVDTHVWQIAKRDYNFAAGNSQKTLTDRVYKEIGDFFRKLWGPYAGWAQSVLFCADLKKFQKLREEIPVMKDEKTELKNKMKKRRHEGYTQEQKREKGNKHQRS
;
A
#
# COMPACT_ATOMS: atom_id res chain seq x y z
N MET A 1 16.67 32.75 2.78
CA MET A 1 17.67 32.22 1.82
C MET A 1 18.33 30.95 2.36
N ARG A 2 18.82 30.94 3.60
CA ARG A 2 19.54 29.81 4.26
C ARG A 2 19.03 28.39 3.98
N LEU A 3 17.72 28.11 4.06
CA LEU A 3 17.19 26.75 3.81
C LEU A 3 17.39 26.28 2.35
N ARG A 4 17.40 27.19 1.38
CA ARG A 4 17.68 26.81 -0.02
C ARG A 4 19.15 26.46 -0.19
N ASP A 5 20.03 27.20 0.47
CA ASP A 5 21.48 26.99 0.46
C ASP A 5 21.86 25.65 1.11
N LEU A 6 21.03 25.18 2.06
CA LEU A 6 21.15 23.85 2.69
C LEU A 6 20.53 22.69 1.86
N GLY A 7 20.09 22.95 0.63
CA GLY A 7 19.62 21.89 -0.28
C GLY A 7 18.15 21.49 -0.15
N PHE A 8 17.33 22.22 0.61
CA PHE A 8 15.88 21.91 0.71
C PHE A 8 15.09 22.24 -0.57
N GLY A 9 15.72 22.90 -1.56
CA GLY A 9 15.12 23.19 -2.86
C GLY A 9 13.82 24.01 -2.75
N TYR A 10 12.81 23.67 -3.56
CA TYR A 10 11.53 24.36 -3.54
C TYR A 10 10.76 24.20 -2.22
N ARG A 11 11.02 23.13 -1.46
CA ARG A 11 10.36 22.83 -0.17
C ARG A 11 10.79 23.77 0.95
N ALA A 12 11.92 24.46 0.81
CA ALA A 12 12.36 25.49 1.73
C ALA A 12 11.27 26.54 2.00
N ARG A 13 10.49 26.89 0.96
CA ARG A 13 9.35 27.81 1.07
C ARG A 13 8.26 27.24 1.98
N PHE A 14 7.91 25.97 1.80
CA PHE A 14 6.86 25.32 2.60
C PHE A 14 7.24 25.26 4.07
N LEU A 15 8.48 24.85 4.39
CA LEU A 15 8.96 24.82 5.78
C LEU A 15 8.81 26.18 6.47
N GLN A 16 9.27 27.25 5.82
CA GLN A 16 9.15 28.61 6.36
C GLN A 16 7.68 29.00 6.55
N GLN A 17 6.84 28.80 5.53
CA GLN A 17 5.45 29.23 5.57
C GLN A 17 4.63 28.43 6.59
N SER A 18 4.78 27.10 6.65
CA SER A 18 4.10 26.26 7.64
C SER A 18 4.49 26.65 9.06
N SER A 19 5.78 26.89 9.32
CA SER A 19 6.24 27.39 10.63
C SER A 19 5.57 28.71 10.99
N GLN A 20 5.48 29.65 10.03
CA GLN A 20 4.86 30.95 10.27
C GLN A 20 3.35 30.81 10.51
N THR A 21 2.65 29.97 9.75
CA THR A 21 1.22 29.69 9.94
C THR A 21 0.94 29.12 11.33
N ILE A 22 1.75 28.17 11.79
CA ILE A 22 1.59 27.59 13.14
C ILE A 22 1.74 28.68 14.20
N VAL A 23 2.82 29.46 14.15
CA VAL A 23 3.09 30.50 15.15
C VAL A 23 2.03 31.61 15.14
N ASN A 24 1.61 32.07 13.96
CA ASN A 24 0.75 33.24 13.84
C ASN A 24 -0.74 32.93 13.98
N SER A 25 -1.20 31.76 13.54
CA SER A 25 -2.63 31.46 13.41
C SER A 25 -3.14 30.41 14.39
N HIS A 26 -2.27 29.57 14.93
CA HIS A 26 -2.67 28.42 15.73
C HIS A 26 -2.10 28.43 17.15
N GLY A 27 -0.89 28.95 17.34
CA GLY A 27 -0.18 28.92 18.60
C GLY A 27 0.64 27.64 18.82
N PRO A 28 1.48 27.61 19.88
CA PRO A 28 2.45 26.53 20.11
C PRO A 28 1.81 25.18 20.44
N ASP A 29 0.66 25.18 21.12
CA ASP A 29 0.02 23.94 21.60
C ASP A 29 -0.90 23.28 20.57
N TRP A 30 -1.15 23.94 19.43
CA TRP A 30 -2.09 23.45 18.42
C TRP A 30 -1.72 22.06 17.89
N LEU A 31 -0.45 21.81 17.59
CA LEU A 31 -0.03 20.51 17.07
C LEU A 31 -0.25 19.40 18.11
N HIS A 32 -0.04 19.70 19.39
CA HIS A 32 -0.26 18.75 20.48
C HIS A 32 -1.74 18.46 20.70
N SER A 33 -2.61 19.47 20.59
CA SER A 33 -4.06 19.29 20.77
C SER A 33 -4.69 18.37 19.72
N LEU A 34 -4.09 18.26 18.53
CA LEU A 34 -4.53 17.33 17.48
C LEU A 34 -4.45 15.85 17.90
N ARG A 35 -3.66 15.48 18.91
CA ARG A 35 -3.65 14.11 19.46
C ARG A 35 -5.01 13.69 20.01
N SER A 36 -5.78 14.62 20.57
CA SER A 36 -7.11 14.35 21.10
C SER A 36 -8.22 14.47 20.05
N ALA A 37 -7.95 15.07 18.89
CA ALA A 37 -8.94 15.25 17.83
C ALA A 37 -9.19 13.94 17.03
N PRO A 38 -10.35 13.77 16.38
CA PRO A 38 -10.58 12.66 15.46
C PRO A 38 -9.58 12.65 14.30
N TYR A 39 -9.23 11.47 13.77
CA TYR A 39 -8.25 11.32 12.70
C TYR A 39 -8.54 12.19 11.47
N LEU A 40 -9.77 12.16 10.95
CA LEU A 40 -10.11 12.94 9.74
C LEU A 40 -9.95 14.44 9.96
N GLN A 41 -10.38 14.95 11.13
CA GLN A 41 -10.23 16.35 11.49
C GLN A 41 -8.74 16.72 11.65
N THR A 42 -7.96 15.83 12.27
CA THR A 42 -6.51 16.00 12.42
C THR A 42 -5.81 16.11 11.07
N ARG A 43 -6.12 15.19 10.15
CA ARG A 43 -5.55 15.18 8.81
C ARG A 43 -5.92 16.44 8.04
N ASP A 44 -7.18 16.85 8.08
CA ASP A 44 -7.64 18.02 7.35
C ASP A 44 -7.09 19.32 7.96
N ALA A 45 -6.91 19.40 9.28
CA ALA A 45 -6.23 20.49 9.95
C ALA A 45 -4.76 20.61 9.51
N LEU A 46 -4.02 19.50 9.41
CA LEU A 46 -2.64 19.49 8.93
C LEU A 46 -2.52 19.94 7.47
N ARG A 47 -3.51 19.61 6.62
CA ARG A 47 -3.54 19.98 5.19
C ARG A 47 -3.74 21.48 4.95
N THR A 48 -4.10 22.24 5.98
CA THR A 48 -4.12 23.71 5.89
C THR A 48 -2.71 24.30 5.79
N LEU A 49 -1.69 23.53 6.23
CA LEU A 49 -0.30 23.96 6.18
C LEU A 49 0.25 23.89 4.74
N PRO A 50 1.01 24.92 4.30
CA PRO A 50 1.63 24.93 2.98
C PRO A 50 2.48 23.70 2.70
N GLY A 51 2.28 23.06 1.54
CA GLY A 51 3.05 21.88 1.12
C GLY A 51 2.65 20.56 1.81
N VAL A 52 1.60 20.56 2.65
CA VAL A 52 1.09 19.34 3.30
C VAL A 52 -0.10 18.78 2.52
N GLY A 53 0.15 17.74 1.72
CA GLY A 53 -0.89 16.95 1.05
C GLY A 53 -1.38 15.76 1.89
N LEU A 54 -2.31 14.96 1.35
CA LEU A 54 -2.89 13.78 2.01
C LEU A 54 -1.82 12.84 2.59
N LYS A 55 -0.83 12.45 1.77
CA LYS A 55 0.26 11.56 2.18
C LYS A 55 1.07 12.11 3.36
N VAL A 56 1.42 13.39 3.30
CA VAL A 56 2.24 14.03 4.34
C VAL A 56 1.43 14.16 5.63
N ALA A 57 0.18 14.58 5.54
CA ALA A 57 -0.72 14.64 6.68
C ALA A 57 -0.89 13.27 7.34
N ASP A 58 -1.12 12.21 6.57
CA ASP A 58 -1.25 10.86 7.11
C ASP A 58 0.05 10.34 7.73
N CYS A 59 1.23 10.70 7.19
CA CYS A 59 2.50 10.39 7.85
C CYS A 59 2.59 11.02 9.23
N VAL A 60 2.21 12.29 9.37
CA VAL A 60 2.23 13.01 10.65
C VAL A 60 1.19 12.42 11.60
N CYS A 61 -0.03 12.14 11.13
CA CYS A 61 -1.09 11.47 11.88
C CYS A 61 -0.60 10.14 12.48
N LEU A 62 -0.02 9.28 11.65
CA LEU A 62 0.43 7.93 12.04
C LEU A 62 1.63 7.97 12.99
N MET A 63 2.64 8.77 12.66
CA MET A 63 3.94 8.71 13.34
C MET A 63 4.05 9.66 14.54
N SER A 64 3.15 10.63 14.69
CA SER A 64 3.30 11.68 15.71
C SER A 64 2.02 12.13 16.42
N LEU A 65 0.82 11.73 15.97
CA LEU A 65 -0.45 12.19 16.54
C LEU A 65 -1.40 11.06 16.98
N ASP A 66 -0.85 9.86 17.21
CA ASP A 66 -1.56 8.69 17.75
C ASP A 66 -2.75 8.20 16.89
N LYS A 67 -2.72 8.43 15.57
CA LYS A 67 -3.76 7.97 14.63
C LYS A 67 -3.31 6.67 13.95
N PHE A 68 -3.41 5.55 14.66
CA PHE A 68 -2.90 4.26 14.18
C PHE A 68 -3.62 3.73 12.93
N GLU A 69 -4.82 4.25 12.66
CA GLU A 69 -5.60 3.97 11.46
C GLU A 69 -5.17 4.80 10.24
N ALA A 70 -4.36 5.86 10.43
CA ALA A 70 -3.88 6.70 9.35
C ALA A 70 -2.94 5.92 8.44
N LEU A 71 -3.14 6.04 7.12
CA LEU A 71 -2.46 5.21 6.14
C LEU A 71 -1.85 6.07 5.04
N PRO A 72 -0.55 6.39 5.11
CA PRO A 72 0.12 7.16 4.09
C PRO A 72 0.21 6.37 2.78
N VAL A 73 -0.64 6.70 1.80
CA VAL A 73 -0.62 6.04 0.48
C VAL A 73 0.33 6.80 -0.44
N ASP A 74 1.49 6.24 -0.72
CA ASP A 74 2.40 6.73 -1.75
C ASP A 74 2.39 5.81 -2.98
N THR A 75 3.31 6.06 -3.91
CA THR A 75 3.44 5.21 -5.10
C THR A 75 3.82 3.77 -4.77
N HIS A 76 4.59 3.53 -3.70
CA HIS A 76 4.98 2.17 -3.28
C HIS A 76 3.78 1.41 -2.71
N VAL A 77 3.05 2.02 -1.78
CA VAL A 77 1.83 1.43 -1.21
C VAL A 77 0.80 1.15 -2.30
N TRP A 78 0.69 2.04 -3.29
CA TRP A 78 -0.17 1.81 -4.45
C TRP A 78 0.29 0.60 -5.28
N GLN A 79 1.59 0.43 -5.54
CA GLN A 79 2.10 -0.76 -6.23
C GLN A 79 1.85 -2.05 -5.43
N ILE A 80 2.04 -2.03 -4.10
CA ILE A 80 1.76 -3.17 -3.22
C ILE A 80 0.28 -3.57 -3.31
N ALA A 81 -0.63 -2.59 -3.24
CA ALA A 81 -2.07 -2.85 -3.36
C ALA A 81 -2.44 -3.54 -4.67
N LYS A 82 -1.83 -3.11 -5.79
CA LYS A 82 -2.07 -3.72 -7.11
C LYS A 82 -1.43 -5.10 -7.23
N ARG A 83 -0.17 -5.25 -6.81
CA ARG A 83 0.63 -6.47 -6.97
C ARG A 83 0.17 -7.61 -6.06
N ASP A 84 -0.05 -7.31 -4.77
CA ASP A 84 -0.19 -8.34 -3.73
C ASP A 84 -1.66 -8.55 -3.32
N TYR A 85 -2.50 -7.52 -3.47
CA TYR A 85 -3.91 -7.57 -3.06
C TYR A 85 -4.90 -7.54 -4.22
N ASN A 86 -4.38 -7.53 -5.46
CA ASN A 86 -5.18 -7.50 -6.69
C ASN A 86 -6.25 -6.37 -6.65
N PHE A 87 -5.90 -5.24 -6.04
CA PHE A 87 -6.81 -4.13 -5.80
C PHE A 87 -7.28 -3.53 -7.13
N ALA A 88 -8.56 -3.75 -7.44
CA ALA A 88 -9.12 -3.47 -8.76
C ALA A 88 -9.44 -1.99 -9.01
N ALA A 89 -9.65 -1.20 -7.94
CA ALA A 89 -10.02 0.20 -8.08
C ALA A 89 -8.81 1.02 -8.57
N GLY A 90 -9.00 1.74 -9.67
CA GLY A 90 -7.92 2.50 -10.32
C GLY A 90 -7.02 1.67 -11.26
N ASN A 91 -7.39 0.45 -11.64
CA ASN A 91 -6.61 -0.34 -12.63
C ASN A 91 -6.48 0.35 -13.99
N SER A 92 -7.42 1.22 -14.36
CA SER A 92 -7.36 2.06 -15.56
C SER A 92 -6.66 3.41 -15.33
N GLN A 93 -6.35 3.80 -14.09
CA GLN A 93 -5.73 5.08 -13.78
C GLN A 93 -4.19 4.97 -13.72
N LYS A 94 -3.51 5.91 -14.38
CA LYS A 94 -2.04 6.02 -14.40
C LYS A 94 -1.47 6.84 -13.24
N THR A 95 -2.33 7.56 -12.51
CA THR A 95 -1.93 8.50 -11.44
C THR A 95 -2.72 8.25 -10.16
N LEU A 96 -2.06 8.44 -9.01
CA LEU A 96 -2.69 8.37 -7.70
C LEU A 96 -3.53 9.65 -7.47
N THR A 97 -4.83 9.58 -7.74
CA THR A 97 -5.79 10.66 -7.47
C THR A 97 -6.24 10.62 -6.01
N ASP A 98 -6.77 11.73 -5.48
CA ASP A 98 -7.34 11.78 -4.12
C ASP A 98 -8.43 10.72 -3.88
N ARG A 99 -9.20 10.40 -4.93
CA ARG A 99 -10.19 9.32 -4.90
C ARG A 99 -9.53 7.96 -4.69
N VAL A 100 -8.56 7.61 -5.53
CA VAL A 100 -7.85 6.31 -5.43
C VAL A 100 -7.08 6.22 -4.12
N TYR A 101 -6.48 7.33 -3.67
CA TYR A 101 -5.83 7.42 -2.36
C TYR A 101 -6.80 7.01 -1.25
N LYS A 102 -8.01 7.59 -1.25
CA LYS A 102 -9.03 7.28 -0.24
C LYS A 102 -9.49 5.82 -0.35
N GLU A 103 -9.73 5.32 -1.56
CA GLU A 103 -10.18 3.94 -1.80
C GLU A 103 -9.15 2.91 -1.32
N ILE A 104 -7.85 3.13 -1.56
CA ILE A 104 -6.75 2.27 -1.06
C ILE A 104 -6.69 2.33 0.47
N GLY A 105 -6.75 3.52 1.05
CA GLY A 105 -6.76 3.67 2.51
C GLY A 105 -7.97 2.98 3.15
N ASP A 106 -9.15 3.10 2.54
CA ASP A 106 -10.39 2.45 2.99
C ASP A 106 -10.29 0.94 2.94
N PHE A 107 -9.73 0.41 1.84
CA PHE A 107 -9.48 -1.00 1.67
C PHE A 107 -8.60 -1.58 2.78
N PHE A 108 -7.44 -0.98 3.03
CA PHE A 108 -6.50 -1.49 4.03
C PHE A 108 -6.97 -1.29 5.47
N ARG A 109 -7.68 -0.21 5.78
CA ARG A 109 -8.34 -0.07 7.10
C ARG A 109 -9.41 -1.11 7.33
N LYS A 110 -10.19 -1.46 6.30
CA LYS A 110 -11.16 -2.57 6.39
C LYS A 110 -10.47 -3.91 6.60
N LEU A 111 -9.28 -4.10 6.01
CA LEU A 111 -8.52 -5.34 6.09
C LEU A 111 -7.78 -5.53 7.42
N TRP A 112 -7.09 -4.50 7.90
CA TRP A 112 -6.21 -4.57 9.07
C TRP A 112 -6.80 -3.95 10.35
N GLY A 113 -7.94 -3.26 10.23
CA GLY A 113 -8.64 -2.69 11.37
C GLY A 113 -7.97 -1.43 11.93
N PRO A 114 -8.08 -1.18 13.25
CA PRO A 114 -7.65 0.08 13.89
C PRO A 114 -6.15 0.39 13.77
N TYR A 115 -5.31 -0.62 13.55
CA TYR A 115 -3.85 -0.48 13.45
C TYR A 115 -3.34 -0.59 12.00
N ALA A 116 -4.18 -0.25 11.02
CA ALA A 116 -3.83 -0.38 9.61
C ALA A 116 -2.56 0.38 9.20
N GLY A 117 -2.27 1.53 9.81
CA GLY A 117 -1.02 2.27 9.54
C GLY A 117 0.23 1.52 10.02
N TRP A 118 0.13 0.76 11.10
CA TRP A 118 1.24 -0.07 11.59
C TRP A 118 1.49 -1.25 10.65
N ALA A 119 0.44 -1.95 10.24
CA ALA A 119 0.54 -3.01 9.24
C ALA A 119 1.12 -2.50 7.91
N GLN A 120 0.68 -1.31 7.47
CA GLN A 120 1.25 -0.63 6.29
C GLN A 120 2.75 -0.37 6.46
N SER A 121 3.21 0.05 7.64
CA SER A 121 4.62 0.32 7.91
C SER A 121 5.49 -0.94 7.74
N VAL A 122 5.00 -2.10 8.19
CA VAL A 122 5.68 -3.39 8.01
C VAL A 122 5.80 -3.74 6.53
N LEU A 123 4.72 -3.61 5.76
CA LEU A 123 4.72 -3.91 4.32
C LEU A 123 5.60 -2.94 3.52
N PHE A 124 5.57 -1.66 3.87
CA PHE A 124 6.43 -0.65 3.25
C PHE A 124 7.90 -1.00 3.48
N CYS A 125 8.29 -1.32 4.72
CA CYS A 125 9.65 -1.76 5.04
C CYS A 125 10.06 -3.00 4.24
N ALA A 126 9.17 -3.98 4.08
CA ALA A 126 9.45 -5.19 3.30
C ALA A 126 9.63 -4.92 1.80
N ASP A 127 9.03 -3.86 1.24
CA ASP A 127 9.12 -3.52 -0.18
C ASP A 127 10.37 -2.68 -0.54
N LEU A 128 11.04 -2.08 0.45
CA LEU A 128 12.28 -1.32 0.22
C LEU A 128 13.34 -2.22 -0.43
N LYS A 129 14.03 -1.68 -1.45
CA LYS A 129 15.08 -2.39 -2.21
C LYS A 129 16.11 -3.12 -1.35
N LYS A 130 16.45 -2.56 -0.18
CA LYS A 130 17.39 -3.15 0.77
C LYS A 130 16.96 -4.53 1.28
N PHE A 131 15.65 -4.76 1.42
CA PHE A 131 15.08 -5.99 1.97
C PHE A 131 14.55 -6.94 0.89
N GLN A 132 14.61 -6.57 -0.40
CA GLN A 132 14.16 -7.44 -1.50
C GLN A 132 14.97 -8.73 -1.60
N LYS A 133 16.28 -8.68 -1.32
CA LYS A 133 17.15 -9.87 -1.31
C LYS A 133 16.74 -10.89 -0.25
N LEU A 134 16.33 -10.42 0.94
CA LEU A 134 15.84 -11.29 2.00
C LEU A 134 14.52 -11.97 1.62
N ARG A 135 13.73 -11.34 0.74
CA ARG A 135 12.48 -11.93 0.22
C ARG A 135 12.74 -13.10 -0.73
N GLU A 136 13.87 -13.10 -1.43
CA GLU A 136 14.28 -14.18 -2.33
C GLU A 136 14.85 -15.39 -1.56
N GLU A 137 15.40 -15.14 -0.36
CA GLU A 137 16.01 -16.16 0.50
C GLU A 137 14.99 -16.88 1.40
N ILE A 138 13.81 -16.30 1.64
CA ILE A 138 12.75 -16.95 2.42
C ILE A 138 12.04 -17.99 1.53
N PRO A 139 12.01 -19.29 1.92
CA PRO A 139 11.24 -20.29 1.20
C PRO A 139 9.76 -19.90 1.28
N VAL A 140 9.13 -19.69 0.13
CA VAL A 140 7.67 -19.53 0.06
C VAL A 140 7.04 -20.78 0.66
N MET A 141 6.39 -20.66 1.82
CA MET A 141 5.45 -21.67 2.29
C MET A 141 4.37 -21.79 1.22
N LYS A 142 4.47 -22.84 0.40
CA LYS A 142 3.52 -23.09 -0.68
C LYS A 142 2.13 -23.26 -0.05
N ASP A 143 1.21 -22.39 -0.43
CA ASP A 143 -0.21 -22.58 -0.14
C ASP A 143 -0.64 -23.99 -0.59
N GLU A 144 -1.07 -24.83 0.35
CA GLU A 144 -1.58 -26.19 0.07
C GLU A 144 -2.68 -26.18 -1.02
N LYS A 145 -3.46 -25.09 -1.10
CA LYS A 145 -4.50 -24.90 -2.12
C LYS A 145 -3.95 -24.83 -3.54
N THR A 146 -2.74 -24.31 -3.74
CA THR A 146 -2.11 -24.21 -5.07
C THR A 146 -1.55 -25.56 -5.51
N GLU A 147 -1.00 -26.34 -4.57
CA GLU A 147 -0.57 -27.73 -4.86
C GLU A 147 -1.75 -28.65 -5.16
N LEU A 148 -2.87 -28.52 -4.43
CA LEU A 148 -4.09 -29.28 -4.71
C LEU A 148 -4.65 -28.96 -6.10
N LYS A 149 -4.72 -27.69 -6.49
CA LYS A 149 -5.16 -27.29 -7.85
C LYS A 149 -4.24 -27.81 -8.95
N ASN A 150 -2.92 -27.80 -8.72
CA ASN A 150 -1.95 -28.31 -9.69
C ASN A 150 -1.98 -29.85 -9.77
N LYS A 151 -2.14 -30.56 -8.64
CA LYS A 151 -2.34 -32.02 -8.60
C LYS A 151 -3.62 -32.42 -9.32
N MET A 152 -4.73 -31.68 -9.13
CA MET A 152 -6.00 -31.94 -9.84
C MET A 152 -5.90 -31.69 -11.36
N LYS A 153 -5.20 -30.62 -11.79
CA LYS A 153 -4.96 -30.36 -13.21
C LYS A 153 -4.08 -31.44 -13.87
N LYS A 154 -3.04 -31.90 -13.17
CA LYS A 154 -2.15 -32.97 -13.66
C LYS A 154 -2.89 -34.29 -13.84
N ARG A 155 -3.73 -34.68 -12.86
CA ARG A 155 -4.58 -35.89 -12.95
C ARG A 155 -5.61 -35.82 -14.09
N ARG A 156 -6.20 -34.65 -14.36
CA ARG A 156 -7.09 -34.46 -15.53
C ARG A 156 -6.36 -34.61 -16.85
N HIS A 157 -5.14 -34.07 -16.97
CA HIS A 157 -4.38 -34.14 -18.21
C HIS A 157 -3.85 -35.55 -18.49
N GLU A 158 -3.40 -36.26 -17.45
CA GLU A 158 -2.99 -37.67 -17.55
C GLU A 158 -4.17 -38.59 -17.92
N GLY A 159 -5.36 -38.37 -17.34
CA GLY A 159 -6.58 -39.10 -17.71
C GLY A 159 -6.96 -38.92 -19.18
N TYR A 160 -6.95 -37.68 -19.66
CA TYR A 160 -7.27 -37.36 -21.07
C TYR A 160 -6.27 -37.97 -22.06
N THR A 161 -4.99 -38.03 -21.69
CA THR A 161 -3.92 -38.61 -22.53
C THR A 161 -4.01 -40.15 -22.58
N GLN A 162 -4.50 -40.80 -21.53
CA GLN A 162 -4.72 -42.26 -21.53
C GLN A 162 -5.97 -42.66 -22.32
N GLU A 163 -7.05 -41.86 -22.26
CA GLU A 163 -8.27 -42.07 -23.03
C GLU A 163 -8.01 -41.98 -24.54
N GLN A 164 -7.26 -40.96 -24.97
CA GLN A 164 -6.88 -40.79 -26.38
C GLN A 164 -5.97 -41.90 -26.91
N LYS A 165 -5.13 -42.51 -26.06
CA LYS A 165 -4.30 -43.67 -26.43
C LYS A 165 -5.14 -44.95 -26.56
N ARG A 166 -6.15 -45.14 -25.70
CA ARG A 166 -7.10 -46.26 -25.81
C ARG A 166 -7.96 -46.18 -27.07
N GLU A 167 -8.45 -45.00 -27.42
CA GLU A 167 -9.26 -44.80 -28.64
C GLU A 167 -8.45 -44.99 -29.93
N LYS A 168 -7.16 -44.63 -29.95
CA LYS A 168 -6.28 -44.87 -31.10
C LYS A 168 -5.86 -46.34 -31.23
N GLY A 169 -5.67 -47.05 -30.10
CA GLY A 169 -5.37 -48.49 -30.11
C GLY A 169 -6.53 -49.34 -30.64
N ASN A 170 -7.78 -48.97 -30.34
CA ASN A 170 -8.97 -49.71 -30.78
C ASN A 170 -9.30 -49.53 -32.28
N LYS A 171 -8.74 -48.51 -32.94
CA LYS A 171 -8.93 -48.28 -34.37
C LYS A 171 -7.95 -49.06 -35.26
N HIS A 172 -6.92 -49.68 -34.70
CA HIS A 172 -5.93 -50.45 -35.46
C HIS A 172 -6.19 -51.97 -35.49
N GLN A 173 -7.27 -52.45 -34.85
CA GLN A 173 -7.67 -53.87 -34.84
C GLN A 173 -8.94 -54.15 -35.67
N ARG A 174 -9.43 -53.18 -36.45
CA ARG A 174 -10.63 -53.31 -37.30
C ARG A 174 -10.40 -52.91 -38.76
N SER A 175 -9.20 -53.09 -39.29
CA SER A 175 -8.92 -53.05 -40.73
C SER A 175 -8.22 -54.33 -41.15
#